data_AF-A0A9R1WX95-F1
#
_entry.id   AF-A0A9R1WX95-F1
#
_cell.length_a   1.000
_cell.length_b   1.000
_cell.length_c   1.000
_cell.angle_alpha   90.00
_cell.angle_beta   90.00
_cell.angle_gamma   90.00
#
_symmetry.space_group_name_H-M   'P 1'
#
loop_
_entity.id
_entity.type
_entity.pdbx_description
1 polymer ?
#
loop_
_entity_poly.entity_id
_entity_poly.type
_entity_poly.pdbx_seq_one_letter_code
_entity_poly.pdbx_strand_id
1 'polypeptide(L)'
;MNFYDTEHEESFNNLLVYLHNLRRTNLLTHTHIKKDLMDRFQSCFLAIRWVVHVFINCFLPVIFIGSVRLRGDYLKTMFVAVAKDGNNLTFPIAFGMTVENNLVSCTWFLMSLGQGSLVAFISNMDNVDSSCIDHVSTYSYHGYTCKSAHRYLRTRVGSGRSLETLLWITLKAYTIRDAREVLTNIGHPKWARAYVPIIHWNVLDMEVPQFFLVLSLNQCNVPVITLIKGIREYMQHTFVEQSLIADLNGHTCSCGKWRSLGITCGRAIATACHSNMHELVDMVQVFYHADVFQLVYQTQTVHPVPPPSEWEIPDPLMAVLLPM
;
A
#
# COMPACT_ATOMS: atom_id res chain seq x y z
N MET A 1 43.44 5.45 -4.15
CA MET A 1 42.32 5.30 -3.20
C MET A 1 41.32 6.38 -3.54
N ASN A 2 40.13 6.02 -4.03
CA ASN A 2 39.13 7.01 -4.45
C ASN A 2 38.56 7.69 -3.20
N PHE A 3 38.37 9.01 -3.25
CA PHE A 3 37.79 9.80 -2.15
C PHE A 3 36.43 9.25 -1.68
N TYR A 4 35.66 8.66 -2.60
CA TYR A 4 34.39 8.00 -2.29
C TYR A 4 34.55 6.74 -1.43
N ASP A 5 35.58 5.91 -1.64
CA ASP A 5 35.77 4.67 -0.86
C ASP A 5 36.09 4.99 0.61
N THR A 6 36.89 6.05 0.85
CA THR A 6 37.18 6.52 2.21
C THR A 6 35.94 7.00 2.95
N GLU A 7 34.99 7.66 2.27
CA GLU A 7 33.70 8.07 2.88
C GLU A 7 32.82 6.87 3.23
N HIS A 8 32.82 5.83 2.39
CA HIS A 8 32.09 4.58 2.68
C HIS A 8 32.65 3.88 3.91
N GLU A 9 33.97 3.68 3.98
CA GLU A 9 34.64 3.07 5.13
C GLU A 9 34.40 3.85 6.41
N GLU A 10 34.57 5.17 6.39
CA GLU A 10 34.27 6.04 7.52
C GLU A 10 32.80 5.91 7.96
N SER A 11 31.88 5.85 7.00
CA SER A 11 30.46 5.68 7.30
C SER A 11 30.13 4.33 7.93
N PHE A 12 30.80 3.24 7.55
CA PHE A 12 30.60 1.94 8.19
C PHE A 12 31.22 1.91 9.60
N ASN A 13 32.39 2.52 9.79
CA ASN A 13 33.04 2.65 11.09
C ASN A 13 32.17 3.44 12.09
N ASN A 14 31.52 4.50 11.61
CA ASN A 14 30.66 5.35 12.43
C ASN A 14 29.21 4.84 12.54
N LEU A 15 28.82 3.78 11.81
CA LEU A 15 27.43 3.34 11.72
C LEU A 15 26.83 2.97 13.08
N LEU A 16 27.57 2.24 13.92
CA LEU A 16 27.11 1.85 15.26
C LEU A 16 26.86 3.08 16.15
N VAL A 17 27.79 4.04 16.14
CA VAL A 17 27.68 5.30 16.89
C VAL A 17 26.49 6.12 16.40
N TYR A 18 26.31 6.19 15.08
CA TYR A 18 25.20 6.90 14.46
C TYR A 18 23.85 6.27 14.84
N LEU A 19 23.69 4.95 14.72
CA LEU A 19 22.45 4.25 15.11
C LEU A 19 22.18 4.34 16.62
N HIS A 20 23.22 4.35 17.46
CA HIS A 20 23.07 4.59 18.89
C HIS A 20 22.46 5.98 19.15
N ASN A 21 23.03 7.02 18.55
CA ASN A 21 22.49 8.38 18.69
C ASN A 21 21.10 8.51 18.07
N LEU A 22 20.84 7.85 16.94
CA LEU A 22 19.51 7.83 16.32
C LEU A 22 18.44 7.29 17.29
N ARG A 23 18.76 6.20 18.02
CA ARG A 23 17.89 5.61 19.04
C ARG A 23 17.72 6.50 20.28
N ARG A 24 18.76 7.25 20.67
CA ARG A 24 18.68 8.22 21.77
C ARG A 24 17.78 9.39 21.41
N THR A 25 17.92 9.94 20.21
CA THR A 25 17.13 11.09 19.74
C THR A 25 15.69 10.69 19.42
N ASN A 26 15.49 9.49 18.89
CA ASN A 26 14.18 8.95 18.55
C ASN A 26 13.92 7.72 19.43
N LEU A 27 13.49 7.98 20.66
CA LEU A 27 13.11 6.95 21.65
C LEU A 27 12.35 5.80 20.95
N LEU A 28 12.63 4.56 21.35
CA LEU A 28 12.12 3.27 20.83
C LEU A 28 12.18 3.07 19.30
N THR A 29 13.06 3.79 18.61
CA THR A 29 13.54 3.37 17.29
C THR A 29 14.24 2.03 17.45
N HIS A 30 13.91 1.08 16.59
CA HIS A 30 14.56 -0.23 16.56
C HIS A 30 15.62 -0.23 15.46
N THR A 31 16.83 -0.62 15.83
CA THR A 31 17.94 -0.77 14.88
C THR A 31 18.67 -2.06 15.20
N HIS A 32 19.03 -2.84 14.19
CA HIS A 32 19.77 -4.07 14.37
C HIS A 32 20.84 -4.21 13.28
N ILE A 33 22.08 -4.51 13.66
CA ILE A 33 23.15 -4.82 12.71
C ILE A 33 23.44 -6.31 12.80
N LYS A 34 23.42 -6.97 11.65
CA LYS A 34 23.91 -8.33 11.47
C LYS A 34 25.33 -8.29 10.94
N LYS A 35 26.20 -9.09 11.55
CA LYS A 35 27.57 -9.32 11.12
C LYS A 35 27.77 -10.80 10.76
N ASP A 36 28.80 -11.08 9.98
CA ASP A 36 29.27 -12.44 9.72
C ASP A 36 30.15 -12.97 10.87
N LEU A 37 30.66 -14.19 10.70
CA LEU A 37 31.55 -14.84 11.68
C LEU A 37 32.90 -14.13 11.85
N MET A 38 33.27 -13.23 10.93
CA MET A 38 34.49 -12.44 10.96
C MET A 38 34.22 -11.00 11.41
N ASP A 39 33.08 -10.74 12.04
CA ASP A 39 32.64 -9.41 12.50
C ASP A 39 32.43 -8.37 11.36
N ARG A 40 32.35 -8.82 10.11
CA ARG A 40 32.10 -7.95 8.96
C ARG A 40 30.62 -7.67 8.81
N PHE A 41 30.30 -6.46 8.36
CA PHE A 41 28.93 -6.04 8.11
C PHE A 41 28.21 -6.94 7.09
N GLN A 42 27.00 -7.39 7.41
CA GLN A 42 26.12 -8.08 6.45
C GLN A 42 24.83 -7.32 6.19
N SER A 43 24.20 -6.81 7.24
CA SER A 43 22.87 -6.20 7.12
C SER A 43 22.61 -5.19 8.23
N CYS A 44 21.81 -4.17 7.92
CA CYS A 44 21.31 -3.18 8.87
C CYS A 44 19.79 -3.08 8.76
N PHE A 45 19.10 -3.16 9.89
CA PHE A 45 17.67 -2.96 10.03
C PHE A 45 17.41 -1.63 10.72
N LEU A 46 16.39 -0.93 10.26
CA LEU A 46 15.93 0.34 10.81
C LEU A 46 14.40 0.40 10.79
N ALA A 47 13.81 0.62 11.96
CA ALA A 47 12.40 0.96 12.11
C ALA A 47 12.25 2.10 13.12
N ILE A 48 11.72 3.24 12.68
CA ILE A 48 11.59 4.44 13.52
C ILE A 48 10.29 4.38 14.35
N ARG A 49 10.39 4.64 15.66
CA ARG A 49 9.33 4.36 16.67
C ARG A 49 7.93 4.78 16.28
N TRP A 50 7.77 6.03 15.84
CA TRP A 50 6.44 6.63 15.71
C TRP A 50 5.62 5.87 14.67
N VAL A 51 6.27 5.37 13.62
CA VAL A 51 5.59 4.62 12.58
C VAL A 51 5.09 3.28 13.11
N VAL A 52 5.88 2.57 13.91
CA VAL A 52 5.50 1.28 14.49
C VAL A 52 4.33 1.43 15.48
N HIS A 53 4.36 2.47 16.32
CA HIS A 53 3.29 2.69 17.30
C HIS A 53 1.99 3.16 16.64
N VAL A 54 2.06 4.06 15.66
CA VAL A 54 0.88 4.48 14.87
C VAL A 54 0.40 3.31 14.00
N PHE A 55 1.29 2.44 13.53
CA PHE A 55 0.93 1.26 12.74
C PHE A 55 0.03 0.29 13.47
N ILE A 56 0.43 -0.08 14.68
CA ILE A 56 -0.32 -1.06 15.47
C ILE A 56 -1.74 -0.57 15.76
N ASN A 57 -1.97 0.74 15.83
CA ASN A 57 -3.24 1.32 16.27
C ASN A 57 -4.09 1.94 15.14
N CYS A 58 -3.48 2.42 14.05
CA CYS A 58 -4.14 3.30 13.09
C CYS A 58 -3.96 2.90 11.62
N PHE A 59 -3.00 2.03 11.29
CA PHE A 59 -2.82 1.54 9.92
C PHE A 59 -3.68 0.30 9.68
N LEU A 60 -4.05 0.07 8.42
CA LEU A 60 -4.68 -1.18 8.02
C LEU A 60 -3.75 -2.35 8.40
N PRO A 61 -4.30 -3.51 8.79
CA PRO A 61 -3.52 -4.69 9.18
C PRO A 61 -2.92 -5.40 7.95
N VAL A 62 -2.27 -4.63 7.08
CA VAL A 62 -1.63 -5.09 5.84
C VAL A 62 -0.27 -4.43 5.71
N ILE A 63 0.77 -5.24 5.56
CA ILE A 63 2.15 -4.81 5.32
C ILE A 63 2.57 -5.22 3.92
N PHE A 64 3.11 -4.26 3.20
CA PHE A 64 3.67 -4.44 1.88
C PHE A 64 5.17 -4.59 1.99
N ILE A 65 5.69 -5.67 1.43
CA ILE A 65 7.12 -5.95 1.42
C ILE A 65 7.62 -5.79 0.00
N GLY A 66 8.74 -5.08 -0.13
CA GLY A 66 9.42 -4.92 -1.40
C GLY A 66 10.93 -4.81 -1.22
N SER A 67 11.64 -5.05 -2.31
CA SER A 67 13.08 -4.83 -2.39
C SER A 67 13.47 -3.96 -3.59
N VAL A 68 14.55 -3.20 -3.43
CA VAL A 68 15.20 -2.45 -4.51
C VAL A 68 16.69 -2.76 -4.54
N ARG A 69 17.19 -2.98 -5.75
CA ARG A 69 18.61 -3.17 -6.00
C ARG A 69 19.34 -1.82 -5.97
N LEU A 70 20.34 -1.72 -5.11
CA LEU A 70 21.26 -0.60 -5.03
C LEU A 70 22.43 -0.82 -6.00
N ARG A 71 22.96 0.26 -6.58
CA ARG A 71 24.08 0.23 -7.54
C ARG A 71 25.46 0.37 -6.86
N GLY A 72 25.52 0.30 -5.54
CA GLY A 72 26.72 0.58 -4.77
C GLY A 72 27.64 -0.62 -4.65
N ASP A 73 28.89 -0.37 -4.26
CA ASP A 73 29.90 -1.43 -4.14
C ASP A 73 29.69 -2.28 -2.88
N TYR A 74 29.23 -1.66 -1.80
CA TYR A 74 29.02 -2.29 -0.49
C TYR A 74 27.61 -2.82 -0.27
N LEU A 75 26.58 -1.96 -0.41
CA LEU A 75 25.18 -2.35 -0.27
C LEU A 75 24.58 -2.71 -1.63
N LYS A 76 23.92 -3.86 -1.72
CA LYS A 76 23.32 -4.37 -2.96
C LYS A 76 21.80 -4.31 -2.97
N THR A 77 21.17 -4.36 -1.79
CA THR A 77 19.70 -4.41 -1.69
C THR A 77 19.21 -3.58 -0.53
N MET A 78 18.07 -2.91 -0.75
CA MET A 78 17.27 -2.30 0.30
C MET A 78 15.88 -2.93 0.29
N PHE A 79 15.56 -3.67 1.34
CA PHE A 79 14.21 -4.11 1.67
C PHE A 79 13.44 -2.98 2.36
N VAL A 80 12.15 -2.89 2.08
CA VAL A 80 11.23 -1.95 2.72
C VAL A 80 9.95 -2.67 3.12
N ALA A 81 9.44 -2.29 4.28
CA ALA A 81 8.08 -2.59 4.70
C ALA A 81 7.26 -1.31 4.63
N VAL A 82 6.08 -1.36 4.04
CA VAL A 82 5.17 -0.22 3.84
C VAL A 82 3.79 -0.57 4.36
N ALA A 83 3.18 0.35 5.10
CA ALA A 83 1.81 0.26 5.59
C ALA A 83 0.89 1.24 4.88
N LYS A 84 -0.42 1.06 5.06
CA LYS A 84 -1.46 1.95 4.55
C LYS A 84 -2.36 2.45 5.67
N ASP A 85 -2.74 3.72 5.66
CA ASP A 85 -3.81 4.22 6.55
C ASP A 85 -5.20 4.01 5.96
N GLY A 86 -6.21 4.31 6.78
CA GLY A 86 -7.61 4.34 6.34
C GLY A 86 -7.90 5.37 5.22
N ASN A 87 -6.96 6.27 4.90
CA ASN A 87 -7.08 7.21 3.78
C ASN A 87 -6.40 6.71 2.49
N ASN A 88 -5.92 5.46 2.44
CA ASN A 88 -5.14 4.86 1.36
C ASN A 88 -3.77 5.51 1.13
N LEU A 89 -3.24 6.28 2.08
CA LEU A 89 -1.90 6.82 2.02
C LEU A 89 -0.89 5.76 2.47
N THR A 90 0.23 5.68 1.76
CA THR A 90 1.30 4.73 2.04
C THR A 90 2.38 5.35 2.91
N PHE A 91 2.90 4.56 3.83
CA PHE A 91 3.93 4.97 4.77
C PHE A 91 4.98 3.87 4.92
N PRO A 92 6.26 4.14 4.65
CA PRO A 92 7.30 3.18 4.98
C PRO A 92 7.42 3.03 6.49
N ILE A 93 7.53 1.80 6.99
CA ILE A 93 7.56 1.49 8.43
C ILE A 93 8.90 0.90 8.87
N ALA A 94 9.59 0.19 7.99
CA ALA A 94 10.90 -0.39 8.28
C ALA A 94 11.73 -0.56 7.01
N PHE A 95 13.05 -0.63 7.19
CA PHE A 95 14.05 -0.76 6.13
C PHE A 95 15.11 -1.79 6.51
N GLY A 96 15.55 -2.56 5.53
CA GLY A 96 16.67 -3.50 5.65
C GLY A 96 17.68 -3.25 4.54
N MET A 97 18.90 -2.84 4.88
CA MET A 97 19.97 -2.64 3.92
C MET A 97 20.95 -3.81 4.00
N THR A 98 21.22 -4.48 2.89
CA THR A 98 21.98 -5.73 2.86
C THR A 98 23.03 -5.75 1.75
N VAL A 99 24.10 -6.51 1.98
CA VAL A 99 25.17 -6.73 0.99
C VAL A 99 24.78 -7.72 -0.11
N GLU A 100 23.67 -8.46 0.06
CA GLU A 100 23.19 -9.47 -0.89
C GLU A 100 21.66 -9.41 -1.07
N ASN A 101 21.17 -9.78 -2.27
CA ASN A 101 19.75 -10.03 -2.52
C ASN A 101 19.47 -11.54 -2.51
N ASN A 102 19.23 -12.13 -1.34
CA ASN A 102 18.95 -13.55 -1.23
C ASN A 102 17.84 -13.83 -0.21
N LEU A 103 17.35 -15.07 -0.22
CA LEU A 103 16.30 -15.54 0.69
C LEU A 103 16.68 -15.34 2.16
N VAL A 104 17.95 -15.58 2.52
CA VAL A 104 18.44 -15.42 3.90
C VAL A 104 18.35 -13.98 4.39
N SER A 105 18.70 -13.03 3.52
CA SER A 105 18.67 -11.59 3.80
C SER A 105 17.23 -11.09 3.92
N CYS A 106 16.33 -11.52 3.03
CA CYS A 106 14.92 -11.18 3.15
C CYS A 106 14.30 -11.81 4.41
N THR A 107 14.57 -13.08 4.69
CA THR A 107 14.10 -13.77 5.89
C THR A 107 14.56 -13.05 7.15
N TRP A 108 15.83 -12.64 7.22
CA TRP A 108 16.34 -11.86 8.34
C TRP A 108 15.62 -10.50 8.51
N PHE A 109 15.34 -9.80 7.40
CA PHE A 109 14.58 -8.55 7.42
C PHE A 109 13.16 -8.76 7.97
N LEU A 110 12.43 -9.77 7.48
CA LEU A 110 11.08 -10.08 7.96
C LEU A 110 11.06 -10.51 9.43
N MET A 111 12.03 -11.32 9.86
CA MET A 111 12.17 -11.70 11.27
C MET A 111 12.44 -10.48 12.16
N SER A 112 13.20 -9.50 11.67
CA SER A 112 13.49 -8.25 12.38
C SER A 112 12.27 -7.31 12.46
N LEU A 113 11.32 -7.41 11.52
CA LEU A 113 10.06 -6.66 11.53
C LEU A 113 9.11 -7.13 12.64
N GLY A 114 9.20 -8.41 13.01
CA GLY A 114 8.28 -9.07 13.95
C GLY A 114 7.01 -9.55 13.25
N GLN A 115 6.41 -10.63 13.79
CA GLN A 115 5.19 -11.23 13.26
C GLN A 115 4.03 -11.02 14.22
N GLY A 116 2.95 -10.42 13.73
CA GLY A 116 1.65 -10.41 14.41
C GLY A 116 0.69 -11.34 13.67
N SER A 117 -0.06 -12.17 14.41
CA SER A 117 -0.96 -13.19 13.86
C SER A 117 -2.16 -12.66 13.05
N LEU A 118 -2.35 -11.33 12.99
CA LEU A 118 -3.50 -10.68 12.35
C LEU A 118 -3.13 -9.78 11.17
N VAL A 119 -1.86 -9.79 10.72
CA VAL A 119 -1.38 -8.92 9.64
C VAL A 119 -1.29 -9.69 8.32
N ALA A 120 -1.88 -9.18 7.25
CA ALA A 120 -1.66 -9.72 5.91
C ALA A 120 -0.39 -9.13 5.28
N PHE A 121 0.43 -9.96 4.65
CA PHE A 121 1.59 -9.53 3.86
C PHE A 121 1.25 -9.48 2.39
N ILE A 122 1.68 -8.42 1.70
CA ILE A 122 1.56 -8.30 0.25
C ILE A 122 2.94 -8.05 -0.35
N SER A 123 3.33 -8.81 -1.36
CA SER A 123 4.59 -8.60 -2.09
C SER A 123 4.38 -8.49 -3.59
N ASN A 124 5.45 -8.12 -4.28
CA ASN A 124 5.52 -8.36 -5.71
C ASN A 124 5.64 -9.88 -5.99
N MET A 125 5.19 -10.30 -7.17
CA MET A 125 5.24 -11.69 -7.66
C MET A 125 6.64 -12.12 -8.14
N ASP A 126 7.71 -11.52 -7.62
CA ASP A 126 9.10 -11.85 -7.91
C ASP A 126 9.71 -12.76 -6.83
N ASN A 127 10.77 -13.49 -7.23
CA ASN A 127 11.18 -14.73 -6.56
C ASN A 127 11.63 -14.56 -5.10
N VAL A 128 12.32 -13.47 -4.73
CA VAL A 128 12.92 -13.36 -3.39
C VAL A 128 11.88 -12.92 -2.36
N ASP A 129 11.15 -11.83 -2.63
CA ASP A 129 10.18 -11.24 -1.70
C ASP A 129 9.01 -12.19 -1.41
N SER A 130 8.52 -12.88 -2.43
CA SER A 130 7.44 -13.86 -2.25
C SER A 130 7.88 -15.11 -1.48
N SER A 131 9.06 -15.65 -1.80
CA SER A 131 9.58 -16.86 -1.15
C SER A 131 9.93 -16.63 0.32
N CYS A 132 10.44 -15.45 0.69
CA CYS A 132 10.74 -15.17 2.09
C CYS A 132 9.47 -15.04 2.94
N ILE A 133 8.40 -14.43 2.43
CA ILE A 133 7.14 -14.33 3.17
C ILE A 133 6.53 -15.73 3.38
N ASP A 134 6.51 -16.56 2.33
CA ASP A 134 6.02 -17.94 2.42
C ASP A 134 6.82 -18.79 3.42
N HIS A 135 8.14 -18.53 3.54
CA HIS A 135 9.00 -19.23 4.49
C HIS A 135 8.83 -18.74 5.94
N VAL A 136 8.69 -17.42 6.14
CA VAL A 136 8.73 -16.79 7.45
C VAL A 136 7.35 -16.75 8.10
N SER A 137 6.30 -16.47 7.32
CA SER A 137 4.95 -16.20 7.80
C SER A 137 3.98 -17.33 7.45
N THR A 138 4.12 -18.46 8.14
CA THR A 138 3.25 -19.64 7.91
C THR A 138 1.79 -19.39 8.29
N TYR A 139 1.53 -18.47 9.23
CA TYR A 139 0.19 -18.23 9.79
C TYR A 139 -0.50 -16.95 9.29
N SER A 140 0.23 -16.04 8.66
CA SER A 140 -0.33 -14.79 8.16
C SER A 140 -0.61 -14.85 6.67
N TYR A 141 -1.70 -14.23 6.23
CA TYR A 141 -2.09 -14.24 4.82
C TYR A 141 -1.03 -13.59 3.96
N HIS A 142 -0.67 -14.23 2.84
CA HIS A 142 0.27 -13.68 1.86
C HIS A 142 -0.44 -13.49 0.51
N GLY A 143 -0.45 -12.27 0.01
CA GLY A 143 -0.95 -11.92 -1.30
C GLY A 143 0.06 -11.25 -2.22
N TYR A 144 -0.28 -11.11 -3.51
CA TYR A 144 0.53 -10.40 -4.49
C TYR A 144 -0.12 -9.07 -4.92
N THR A 145 0.72 -8.10 -5.27
CA THR A 145 0.26 -6.82 -5.84
C THR A 145 -0.42 -7.03 -7.20
N CYS A 146 -1.51 -6.29 -7.47
CA CYS A 146 -2.22 -6.35 -8.77
C CYS A 146 -1.29 -6.04 -9.94
N LYS A 147 -0.40 -5.07 -9.77
CA LYS A 147 0.53 -4.62 -10.82
C LYS A 147 1.56 -5.68 -11.17
N SER A 148 2.15 -6.35 -10.18
CA SER A 148 3.12 -7.43 -10.45
C SER A 148 2.45 -8.62 -11.12
N ALA A 149 1.22 -8.96 -10.71
CA ALA A 149 0.45 -9.99 -11.35
C ALA A 149 0.05 -9.60 -12.78
N HIS A 150 -0.42 -8.37 -13.02
CA HIS A 150 -0.68 -7.84 -14.35
C HIS A 150 0.56 -7.93 -15.26
N ARG A 151 1.75 -7.54 -14.75
CA ARG A 151 3.01 -7.64 -15.48
C ARG A 151 3.35 -9.09 -15.84
N TYR A 152 3.20 -10.01 -14.89
CA TYR A 152 3.42 -11.44 -15.09
C TYR A 152 2.48 -12.04 -16.13
N LEU A 153 1.21 -11.66 -16.13
CA LEU A 153 0.26 -12.12 -17.15
C LEU A 153 0.61 -11.57 -18.53
N ARG A 154 0.95 -10.28 -18.59
CA ARG A 154 1.33 -9.64 -19.85
C ARG A 154 2.54 -10.30 -20.49
N THR A 155 3.51 -10.77 -19.70
CA THR A 155 4.69 -11.49 -20.22
C THR A 155 4.38 -12.93 -20.64
N ARG A 156 3.44 -13.62 -19.97
CA ARG A 156 3.09 -15.02 -20.31
C ARG A 156 2.04 -15.18 -21.41
N VAL A 157 1.00 -14.35 -21.39
CA VAL A 157 -0.19 -14.49 -22.23
C VAL A 157 -0.21 -13.46 -23.37
N GLY A 158 0.60 -12.39 -23.27
CA GLY A 158 0.63 -11.28 -24.22
C GLY A 158 -0.27 -10.12 -23.82
N SER A 159 -0.35 -9.09 -24.67
CA SER A 159 -1.15 -7.88 -24.43
C SER A 159 -2.42 -7.88 -25.28
N GLY A 160 -3.59 -8.08 -24.66
CA GLY A 160 -4.91 -7.91 -25.27
C GLY A 160 -5.87 -7.21 -24.31
N ARG A 161 -6.68 -6.26 -24.80
CA ARG A 161 -7.62 -5.48 -23.97
C ARG A 161 -8.61 -6.36 -23.17
N SER A 162 -8.95 -7.52 -23.71
CA SER A 162 -9.81 -8.51 -23.03
C SER A 162 -9.16 -9.08 -21.75
N LEU A 163 -7.85 -9.40 -21.78
CA LEU A 163 -7.13 -9.93 -20.63
C LEU A 163 -7.03 -8.92 -19.49
N GLU A 164 -6.77 -7.65 -19.82
CA GLU A 164 -6.72 -6.57 -18.83
C GLU A 164 -8.08 -6.36 -18.17
N THR A 165 -9.15 -6.39 -18.96
CA THR A 165 -10.52 -6.26 -18.44
C THR A 165 -10.89 -7.42 -17.51
N LEU A 166 -10.64 -8.66 -17.92
CA LEU A 166 -10.88 -9.87 -17.12
C LEU A 166 -10.08 -9.87 -15.82
N LEU A 167 -8.82 -9.41 -15.89
CA LEU A 167 -7.97 -9.26 -14.72
C LEU A 167 -8.61 -8.31 -13.72
N TRP A 168 -9.00 -7.10 -14.14
CA TRP A 168 -9.57 -6.12 -13.22
C TRP A 168 -10.93 -6.56 -12.63
N ILE A 169 -11.75 -7.29 -13.39
CA ILE A 169 -12.98 -7.92 -12.88
C ILE A 169 -12.63 -8.91 -11.77
N THR A 170 -11.64 -9.77 -12.00
CA THR A 170 -11.19 -10.77 -11.03
C THR A 170 -10.64 -10.15 -9.76
N LEU A 171 -9.79 -9.13 -9.89
CA LEU A 171 -9.18 -8.44 -8.75
C LEU A 171 -10.22 -7.75 -7.87
N LYS A 172 -11.35 -7.34 -8.46
CA LYS A 172 -12.47 -6.69 -7.77
C LYS A 172 -13.55 -7.67 -7.29
N ALA A 173 -13.45 -8.95 -7.64
CA ALA A 173 -14.40 -9.97 -7.22
C ALA A 173 -14.45 -10.10 -5.70
N TYR A 174 -15.65 -10.05 -5.14
CA TYR A 174 -15.90 -10.15 -3.69
C TYR A 174 -16.00 -11.61 -3.23
N THR A 175 -16.40 -12.52 -4.13
CA THR A 175 -16.59 -13.93 -3.82
C THR A 175 -15.59 -14.80 -4.56
N ILE A 176 -15.22 -15.93 -3.94
CA ILE A 176 -14.35 -16.93 -4.55
C ILE A 176 -14.97 -17.50 -5.83
N ARG A 177 -16.31 -17.61 -5.88
CA ARG A 177 -17.04 -18.09 -7.06
C ARG A 177 -16.81 -17.17 -8.27
N ASP A 178 -17.07 -15.88 -8.11
CA ASP A 178 -16.92 -14.91 -9.19
C ASP A 178 -15.45 -14.82 -9.65
N ALA A 179 -14.50 -14.94 -8.72
CA ALA A 179 -13.08 -14.97 -9.04
C ALA A 179 -12.68 -16.26 -9.81
N ARG A 180 -13.20 -17.43 -9.42
CA ARG A 180 -12.87 -18.74 -10.03
C ARG A 180 -13.37 -18.86 -11.46
N GLU A 181 -14.55 -18.33 -11.76
CA GLU A 181 -15.10 -18.34 -13.13
C GLU A 181 -14.15 -17.63 -14.12
N VAL A 182 -13.34 -16.67 -13.65
CA VAL A 182 -12.39 -15.93 -14.47
C VAL A 182 -10.94 -16.48 -14.38
N LEU A 183 -10.54 -17.03 -13.22
CA LEU A 183 -9.15 -17.46 -12.93
C LEU A 183 -8.78 -18.87 -13.39
N THR A 184 -9.73 -19.68 -13.85
CA THR A 184 -9.52 -21.08 -14.29
C THR A 184 -8.39 -21.25 -15.32
N ASN A 185 -8.05 -20.20 -16.06
CA ASN A 185 -7.01 -20.22 -17.09
C ASN A 185 -5.66 -19.61 -16.65
N ILE A 186 -5.59 -18.98 -15.47
CA ILE A 186 -4.49 -18.04 -15.14
C ILE A 186 -3.65 -18.47 -13.93
N GLY A 187 -4.24 -19.23 -13.00
CA GLY A 187 -3.52 -19.81 -11.87
C GLY A 187 -3.28 -18.87 -10.67
N HIS A 188 -3.19 -19.53 -9.50
CA HIS A 188 -2.95 -19.06 -8.13
C HIS A 188 -3.99 -18.11 -7.46
N PRO A 189 -4.24 -18.26 -6.13
CA PRO A 189 -5.23 -17.49 -5.37
C PRO A 189 -4.72 -16.17 -4.76
N LYS A 190 -3.41 -15.92 -4.71
CA LYS A 190 -2.81 -14.88 -3.84
C LYS A 190 -3.06 -13.42 -4.23
N TRP A 191 -3.65 -13.14 -5.38
CA TRP A 191 -3.73 -11.78 -5.96
C TRP A 191 -5.17 -11.31 -6.10
N ALA A 192 -6.15 -12.21 -5.99
CA ALA A 192 -7.56 -11.86 -6.03
C ALA A 192 -8.08 -11.53 -4.63
N ARG A 193 -8.81 -10.42 -4.53
CA ARG A 193 -9.40 -9.93 -3.28
C ARG A 193 -10.18 -10.99 -2.53
N ALA A 194 -10.97 -11.79 -3.23
CA ALA A 194 -11.79 -12.86 -2.65
C ALA A 194 -11.01 -13.88 -1.80
N TYR A 195 -9.69 -13.99 -1.98
CA TYR A 195 -8.83 -14.94 -1.27
C TYR A 195 -8.04 -14.33 -0.11
N VAL A 196 -8.16 -13.01 0.12
CA VAL A 196 -7.53 -12.34 1.26
C VAL A 196 -8.62 -11.69 2.13
N PRO A 197 -9.25 -12.44 3.05
CA PRO A 197 -10.45 -12.01 3.75
C PRO A 197 -10.23 -10.79 4.67
N ILE A 198 -9.00 -10.50 5.07
CA ILE A 198 -8.65 -9.30 5.86
C ILE A 198 -8.73 -8.02 5.00
N ILE A 199 -8.73 -8.14 3.66
CA ILE A 199 -8.64 -7.01 2.73
C ILE A 199 -10.01 -6.69 2.11
N HIS A 200 -10.71 -5.73 2.70
CA HIS A 200 -12.01 -5.26 2.18
C HIS A 200 -11.93 -3.96 1.33
N TRP A 201 -10.76 -3.33 1.18
CA TRP A 201 -10.62 -2.00 0.53
C TRP A 201 -9.49 -1.97 -0.52
N ASN A 202 -9.37 -0.89 -1.32
CA ASN A 202 -8.43 -0.61 -2.44
C ASN A 202 -6.92 -0.75 -2.09
N VAL A 203 -6.53 -1.92 -1.58
CA VAL A 203 -5.21 -2.26 -1.06
C VAL A 203 -4.39 -2.92 -2.17
N LEU A 204 -5.02 -3.50 -3.19
CA LEU A 204 -4.30 -4.25 -4.21
C LEU A 204 -3.65 -3.38 -5.30
N ASP A 205 -4.02 -2.10 -5.44
CA ASP A 205 -3.40 -1.13 -6.36
C ASP A 205 -2.10 -0.50 -5.81
N MET A 206 -1.46 -1.21 -4.88
CA MET A 206 -0.22 -0.80 -4.26
C MET A 206 0.96 -1.25 -5.11
N GLU A 207 1.69 -0.27 -5.63
CA GLU A 207 3.10 -0.46 -5.93
C GLU A 207 3.87 -0.14 -4.66
N VAL A 208 4.97 -0.84 -4.40
CA VAL A 208 5.92 -0.28 -3.43
C VAL A 208 6.31 1.09 -4.00
N PRO A 209 5.99 2.18 -3.30
CA PRO A 209 5.62 3.42 -3.97
C PRO A 209 6.70 3.93 -4.91
N GLN A 210 6.30 4.80 -5.85
CA GLN A 210 7.18 5.72 -6.60
C GLN A 210 8.25 6.40 -5.71
N PHE A 211 8.10 6.38 -4.39
CA PHE A 211 9.13 6.55 -3.38
C PHE A 211 10.49 5.90 -3.71
N PHE A 212 10.50 4.68 -4.25
CA PHE A 212 11.75 4.06 -4.68
C PHE A 212 12.33 4.66 -5.96
N LEU A 213 11.53 5.29 -6.82
CA LEU A 213 12.07 6.16 -7.87
C LEU A 213 12.72 7.39 -7.24
N VAL A 214 12.15 8.01 -6.20
CA VAL A 214 12.78 9.16 -5.51
C VAL A 214 14.12 8.78 -4.84
N LEU A 215 14.21 7.60 -4.20
CA LEU A 215 15.49 7.10 -3.65
C LEU A 215 16.44 6.54 -4.74
N SER A 216 15.92 5.96 -5.83
CA SER A 216 16.73 5.42 -6.95
C SER A 216 17.26 6.50 -7.90
N LEU A 217 16.60 7.65 -8.02
CA LEU A 217 16.96 8.67 -9.01
C LEU A 217 18.20 9.47 -8.60
N ASN A 218 18.51 9.57 -7.29
CA ASN A 218 19.50 10.55 -6.84
C ASN A 218 20.80 10.02 -6.25
N GLN A 219 20.98 8.75 -5.85
CA GLN A 219 22.30 8.24 -5.44
C GLN A 219 22.26 6.76 -5.02
N CYS A 220 22.91 5.87 -5.77
CA CYS A 220 22.95 4.43 -5.45
C CYS A 220 24.35 3.92 -5.05
N ASN A 221 25.39 4.76 -5.03
CA ASN A 221 26.69 4.43 -4.45
C ASN A 221 27.07 5.46 -3.36
N VAL A 222 26.21 5.60 -2.36
CA VAL A 222 26.43 6.52 -1.23
C VAL A 222 26.75 5.78 0.06
N PRO A 223 27.47 6.44 0.98
CA PRO A 223 27.73 5.88 2.29
C PRO A 223 26.42 5.52 3.03
N VAL A 224 26.45 4.43 3.79
CA VAL A 224 25.27 3.87 4.49
C VAL A 224 24.59 4.88 5.42
N ILE A 225 25.35 5.74 6.11
CA ILE A 225 24.80 6.79 6.98
C ILE A 225 24.03 7.82 6.13
N THR A 226 24.54 8.18 4.95
CA THR A 226 23.87 9.11 4.03
C THR A 226 22.54 8.54 3.55
N LEU A 227 22.50 7.24 3.23
CA LEU A 227 21.25 6.55 2.89
C LEU A 227 20.24 6.60 4.04
N ILE A 228 20.68 6.32 5.28
CA ILE A 228 19.81 6.40 6.47
C ILE A 228 19.32 7.83 6.73
N LYS A 229 20.17 8.84 6.52
CA LYS A 229 19.77 10.26 6.63
C LYS A 229 18.67 10.60 5.62
N GLY A 230 18.82 10.19 4.37
CA GLY A 230 17.81 10.40 3.33
C GLY A 230 16.47 9.72 3.66
N ILE A 231 16.52 8.49 4.19
CA ILE A 231 15.32 7.80 4.70
C ILE A 231 14.64 8.62 5.80
N ARG A 232 15.41 9.06 6.80
CA ARG A 232 14.88 9.86 7.92
C ARG A 232 14.26 11.16 7.43
N GLU A 233 14.95 11.90 6.56
CA GLU A 233 14.49 13.19 6.02
C GLU A 233 13.20 13.03 5.20
N TYR A 234 13.12 11.99 4.38
CA TYR A 234 11.87 11.65 3.68
C TYR A 234 10.74 11.38 4.66
N MET A 235 10.98 10.57 5.70
CA MET A 235 9.96 10.25 6.70
C MET A 235 9.51 11.51 7.46
N GLN A 236 10.44 12.42 7.75
CA GLN A 236 10.13 13.72 8.36
C GLN A 236 9.28 14.59 7.44
N HIS A 237 9.63 14.70 6.16
CA HIS A 237 8.88 15.48 5.18
C HIS A 237 7.47 14.92 4.97
N THR A 238 7.37 13.61 4.72
CA THR A 238 6.11 12.89 4.55
C THR A 238 5.20 13.10 5.77
N PHE A 239 5.77 13.04 6.97
CA PHE A 239 5.04 13.31 8.20
C PHE A 239 4.53 14.75 8.27
N VAL A 240 5.37 15.75 7.99
CA VAL A 240 4.96 17.16 8.03
C VAL A 240 3.84 17.43 7.02
N GLU A 241 3.99 16.97 5.77
CA GLU A 241 2.96 17.13 4.73
C GLU A 241 1.64 16.46 5.08
N GLN A 242 1.68 15.37 5.85
CA GLN A 242 0.49 14.60 6.22
C GLN A 242 -0.02 14.94 7.62
N SER A 243 0.73 15.73 8.39
CA SER A 243 0.31 16.29 9.68
C SER A 243 -0.80 17.34 9.48
N LEU A 244 -1.74 17.35 10.43
CA LEU A 244 -3.14 17.70 10.23
C LEU A 244 -3.42 19.20 10.10
N ILE A 245 -4.27 19.56 9.12
CA ILE A 245 -5.21 20.69 9.23
C ILE A 245 -6.56 20.19 8.73
N ALA A 246 -7.44 19.85 9.66
CA ALA A 246 -8.87 19.72 9.40
C ALA A 246 -9.57 20.86 10.11
N ASP A 247 -10.29 21.68 9.34
CA ASP A 247 -11.16 22.70 9.88
C ASP A 247 -12.56 22.11 9.95
N LEU A 248 -12.95 21.71 11.16
CA LEU A 248 -14.25 21.11 11.42
C LEU A 248 -15.39 22.11 11.19
N ASN A 249 -15.17 23.41 11.42
CA ASN A 249 -16.22 24.42 11.23
C ASN A 249 -16.43 24.73 9.74
N GLY A 250 -15.34 24.78 8.98
CA GLY A 250 -15.41 25.00 7.53
C GLY A 250 -15.79 23.75 6.73
N HIS A 251 -15.95 22.58 7.36
CA HIS A 251 -16.06 21.27 6.69
C HIS A 251 -14.94 21.04 5.65
N THR A 252 -13.70 21.38 6.03
CA THR A 252 -12.55 21.24 5.13
C THR A 252 -11.43 20.44 5.77
N CYS A 253 -10.64 19.80 4.91
CA CYS A 253 -9.40 19.13 5.31
C CYS A 253 -8.34 19.37 4.25
N SER A 254 -7.09 19.50 4.67
CA SER A 254 -5.93 19.62 3.78
C SER A 254 -5.81 18.48 2.76
N CYS A 255 -6.43 17.31 3.00
CA CYS A 255 -6.47 16.23 2.01
C CYS A 255 -7.44 16.49 0.84
N GLY A 256 -8.25 17.55 0.89
CA GLY A 256 -9.23 17.92 -0.14
C GLY A 256 -10.47 17.03 -0.21
N LYS A 257 -10.39 15.77 0.25
CA LYS A 257 -11.48 14.78 0.13
C LYS A 257 -12.81 15.25 0.69
N TRP A 258 -12.80 15.89 1.87
CA TRP A 258 -14.03 16.34 2.52
C TRP A 258 -14.75 17.39 1.67
N ARG A 259 -14.01 18.36 1.13
CA ARG A 259 -14.55 19.38 0.23
C ARG A 259 -15.00 18.78 -1.10
N SER A 260 -14.24 17.86 -1.67
CA SER A 260 -14.50 17.34 -3.03
C SER A 260 -15.62 16.30 -3.08
N LEU A 261 -15.71 15.44 -2.06
CA LEU A 261 -16.67 14.33 -2.03
C LEU A 261 -17.89 14.64 -1.19
N GLY A 262 -17.85 15.64 -0.30
CA GLY A 262 -18.91 15.86 0.67
C GLY A 262 -19.00 14.78 1.76
N ILE A 263 -18.02 13.86 1.81
CA ILE A 263 -17.90 12.83 2.85
C ILE A 263 -16.67 13.14 3.71
N THR A 264 -16.85 13.08 5.02
CA THR A 264 -15.80 13.27 6.02
C THR A 264 -14.64 12.30 5.79
N CYS A 265 -13.43 12.84 5.68
CA CYS A 265 -12.24 12.00 5.54
C CYS A 265 -11.77 11.49 6.92
N GLY A 266 -10.96 10.42 6.95
CA GLY A 266 -10.46 9.86 8.22
C GLY A 266 -9.69 10.86 9.07
N ARG A 267 -9.05 11.88 8.45
CA ARG A 267 -8.36 12.96 9.15
C ARG A 267 -9.33 13.86 9.91
N ALA A 268 -10.41 14.29 9.27
CA ALA A 268 -11.44 15.11 9.89
C ALA A 268 -12.19 14.36 10.99
N ILE A 269 -12.46 13.06 10.79
CA ILE A 269 -13.03 12.19 11.83
C ILE A 269 -12.10 12.12 13.04
N ALA A 270 -10.80 11.89 12.84
CA ALA A 270 -9.83 11.87 13.94
C ALA A 270 -9.79 13.20 14.71
N THR A 271 -9.81 14.33 14.00
CA THR A 271 -9.87 15.67 14.62
C THR A 271 -11.18 15.90 15.39
N ALA A 272 -12.33 15.47 14.84
CA ALA A 272 -13.63 15.55 15.50
C ALA A 272 -13.68 14.71 16.78
N CYS A 273 -13.19 13.46 16.73
CA CYS A 273 -13.08 12.59 17.90
C CYS A 273 -12.18 13.20 18.98
N HIS A 274 -11.03 13.78 18.61
CA HIS A 274 -10.14 14.44 19.57
C HIS A 274 -10.78 15.70 20.20
N SER A 275 -11.71 16.33 19.48
CA SER A 275 -12.46 17.50 19.93
C SER A 275 -13.76 17.12 20.66
N ASN A 276 -13.98 15.84 20.98
CA ASN A 276 -15.21 15.30 21.59
C ASN A 276 -16.50 15.66 20.84
N MET A 277 -16.42 15.76 19.51
CA MET A 277 -17.60 15.94 18.67
C MET A 277 -18.22 14.57 18.40
N HIS A 278 -19.43 14.33 18.91
CA HIS A 278 -20.06 13.01 18.90
C HIS A 278 -21.01 12.79 17.70
N GLU A 279 -21.49 13.86 17.06
CA GLU A 279 -22.40 13.79 15.92
C GLU A 279 -21.63 13.86 14.59
N LEU A 280 -21.02 12.73 14.21
CA LEU A 280 -20.29 12.61 12.93
C LEU A 280 -21.20 12.63 11.69
N VAL A 281 -22.52 12.48 11.88
CA VAL A 281 -23.52 12.48 10.80
C VAL A 281 -23.57 13.84 10.10
N ASP A 282 -23.52 14.93 10.87
CA ASP A 282 -23.59 16.31 10.35
C ASP A 282 -22.35 16.73 9.56
N MET A 283 -21.29 15.94 9.66
CA MET A 283 -20.06 16.14 8.89
C MET A 283 -20.18 15.63 7.46
N VAL A 284 -21.21 14.85 7.13
CA VAL A 284 -21.46 14.31 5.79
C VAL A 284 -22.56 15.13 5.11
N GLN A 285 -22.44 15.34 3.80
CA GLN A 285 -23.50 16.00 3.03
C GLN A 285 -24.79 15.18 3.02
N VAL A 286 -25.93 15.89 3.07
CA VAL A 286 -27.28 15.32 3.23
C VAL A 286 -27.62 14.22 2.22
N PHE A 287 -27.11 14.31 0.98
CA PHE A 287 -27.40 13.34 -0.07
C PHE A 287 -26.78 11.96 0.15
N TYR A 288 -25.91 11.80 1.16
CA TYR A 288 -25.43 10.49 1.61
C TYR A 288 -26.24 9.91 2.78
N HIS A 289 -27.24 10.62 3.29
CA HIS A 289 -28.04 10.13 4.40
C HIS A 289 -28.98 8.99 3.97
N ALA A 290 -29.19 8.03 4.87
CA ALA A 290 -29.93 6.81 4.58
C ALA A 290 -31.40 7.07 4.23
N ASP A 291 -32.02 8.07 4.86
CA ASP A 291 -33.37 8.56 4.57
C ASP A 291 -33.48 9.12 3.15
N VAL A 292 -32.48 9.87 2.67
CA VAL A 292 -32.42 10.36 1.29
C VAL A 292 -32.29 9.21 0.29
N PHE A 293 -31.45 8.21 0.58
CA PHE A 293 -31.39 6.99 -0.24
C PHE A 293 -32.73 6.27 -0.30
N GLN A 294 -33.40 6.10 0.84
CA GLN A 294 -34.73 5.48 0.89
C GLN A 294 -35.74 6.27 0.06
N LEU A 295 -35.76 7.60 0.20
CA LEU A 295 -36.66 8.45 -0.58
C LEU A 295 -36.45 8.28 -2.09
N VAL A 296 -35.20 8.28 -2.56
CA VAL A 296 -34.87 8.14 -3.99
C VAL A 296 -35.37 6.82 -4.58
N TYR A 297 -35.27 5.72 -3.83
CA TYR A 297 -35.55 4.38 -4.34
C TYR A 297 -36.92 3.80 -3.92
N GLN A 298 -37.66 4.46 -3.02
CA GLN A 298 -38.99 4.00 -2.59
C GLN A 298 -40.13 4.62 -3.41
N THR A 299 -39.95 5.80 -4.02
CA THR A 299 -41.09 6.56 -4.54
C THR A 299 -41.54 6.17 -5.94
N GLN A 300 -40.64 5.64 -6.80
CA GLN A 300 -40.98 5.30 -8.18
C GLN A 300 -40.22 4.04 -8.64
N THR A 301 -40.97 3.05 -9.12
CA THR A 301 -40.42 1.86 -9.78
C THR A 301 -40.30 2.12 -11.28
N VAL A 302 -39.18 1.71 -11.86
CA VAL A 302 -39.08 1.55 -13.32
C VAL A 302 -39.86 0.29 -13.68
N HIS A 303 -41.05 0.46 -14.26
CA HIS A 303 -41.86 -0.67 -14.70
C HIS A 303 -41.24 -1.30 -15.94
N PRO A 304 -41.16 -2.64 -16.03
CA PRO A 304 -40.74 -3.30 -17.25
C PRO A 304 -41.71 -2.95 -18.38
N VAL A 305 -41.18 -2.76 -19.59
CA VAL A 305 -42.02 -2.64 -20.77
C VAL A 305 -42.74 -3.99 -20.96
N PRO A 306 -44.07 -4.00 -21.11
CA PRO A 306 -44.82 -5.25 -21.32
C PRO A 306 -44.38 -5.93 -22.63
N PRO A 307 -44.79 -7.19 -22.91
CA PRO A 307 -44.49 -7.82 -24.18
C PRO A 307 -45.14 -7.06 -25.36
N PRO A 308 -44.58 -7.13 -26.59
CA PRO A 308 -45.09 -6.42 -27.76
C PRO A 308 -46.58 -6.66 -28.08
N SER A 309 -47.14 -7.79 -27.64
CA SER A 309 -48.57 -8.10 -27.78
C SER A 309 -49.50 -7.18 -26.98
N GLU A 310 -48.97 -6.50 -25.96
CA GLU A 310 -49.71 -5.60 -25.05
C GLU A 310 -49.35 -4.13 -25.30
N TRP A 311 -48.59 -3.82 -26.35
CA TRP A 311 -48.21 -2.44 -26.65
C TRP A 311 -49.37 -1.69 -27.29
N GLU A 312 -49.73 -0.56 -26.69
CA GLU A 312 -50.64 0.40 -27.33
C GLU A 312 -49.92 1.11 -28.47
N ILE A 313 -50.56 1.15 -29.64
CA ILE A 313 -50.06 1.88 -30.82
C ILE A 313 -50.60 3.30 -30.76
N PRO A 314 -49.75 4.34 -30.54
CA PRO A 314 -50.22 5.72 -30.47
C PRO A 314 -50.59 6.26 -31.86
N ASP A 315 -51.65 7.06 -31.94
CA ASP A 315 -52.10 7.70 -33.17
C ASP A 315 -51.87 9.23 -33.07
N PRO A 316 -51.29 9.90 -34.08
CA PRO A 316 -50.74 9.38 -35.33
C PRO A 316 -49.31 8.83 -35.23
N LEU A 317 -49.06 7.73 -35.96
CA LEU A 317 -47.74 7.12 -36.15
C LEU A 317 -46.78 8.08 -36.86
N MET A 318 -45.88 8.70 -36.12
CA MET A 318 -44.70 9.35 -36.70
C MET A 318 -43.64 8.29 -37.03
N ALA A 319 -43.45 8.01 -38.33
CA ALA A 319 -42.40 7.12 -38.79
C ALA A 319 -41.02 7.69 -38.41
N VAL A 320 -40.28 6.98 -37.56
CA VAL A 320 -38.87 7.27 -37.28
C VAL A 320 -38.06 6.64 -38.40
N LEU A 321 -37.45 7.46 -39.25
CA LEU A 321 -36.56 7.00 -40.31
C LEU A 321 -35.24 6.51 -39.72
N LEU A 322 -34.61 5.54 -40.38
CA LEU A 322 -33.28 5.07 -40.01
C LEU A 322 -32.27 6.23 -40.12
N PRO A 323 -31.28 6.31 -39.21
CA PRO A 323 -30.16 7.22 -39.40
C PRO A 323 -29.48 6.92 -40.74
N MET A 324 -29.19 7.98 -41.50
CA MET A 324 -28.39 7.87 -42.72
C MET A 324 -26.96 7.39 -42.46
#